data_AF-A0A8C4RCM8-F1
#
_entry.id   AF-A0A8C4RCM8-F1
#
_cell.length_a   1.000
_cell.length_b   1.000
_cell.length_c   1.000
_cell.angle_alpha   90.00
_cell.angle_beta   90.00
_cell.angle_gamma   90.00
#
_symmetry.space_group_name_H-M   'P 1'
#
loop_
_entity.id
_entity.type
_entity.pdbx_description
1 polymer ?
#
loop_
_entity_poly.entity_id
_entity_poly.type
_entity_poly.pdbx_seq_one_letter_code
_entity_poly.pdbx_strand_id
1 'polypeptide(L)'
;MLQEGLLLAAGHLSQYIYIYIYIFFFQVSSTKSKYNINKLWIFFTGNFLQDFFQGREIDPRIGKIDIKQFCMVRIGFIGWGLVNVSFLMTDIKRNGTPSLSLLLVVTFQLLYVLDTCIDEESILFTKEYTEDGIGFIMTLGEFMWIPFFSTLQAYYLLHRPFQLCYWAVPPILLLYLAGFAIYYLSGEQKDGYRLNPKDPAYSHLETIETGTGKNLLVSGWFGWLRHPNYLGDIMMHLAWSLPCGFSSWIPYCSFVSCLNILRKRAEETEKECAEKYGLAWKEYCRRVKYKLLPYVY
;
A
#
# COMPACT_ATOMS: atom_id res chain seq x y z
N MET A 1 21.80 22.95 -11.06
CA MET A 1 22.91 22.18 -10.46
C MET A 1 22.93 22.22 -8.93
N LEU A 2 23.19 23.35 -8.26
CA LEU A 2 23.27 23.38 -6.77
C LEU A 2 21.94 23.07 -6.05
N GLN A 3 20.81 23.59 -6.53
CA GLN A 3 19.48 23.28 -5.95
C GLN A 3 19.02 21.84 -6.23
N GLU A 4 19.27 21.31 -7.44
CA GLU A 4 18.94 19.92 -7.80
C GLU A 4 19.79 18.94 -6.98
N GLY A 5 21.07 19.25 -6.74
CA GLY A 5 21.94 18.47 -5.87
C GLY A 5 21.50 18.50 -4.40
N LEU A 6 20.95 19.62 -3.92
CA LEU A 6 20.44 19.74 -2.55
C LEU A 6 19.16 18.92 -2.33
N LEU A 7 18.27 18.89 -3.32
CA LEU A 7 17.04 18.10 -3.29
C LEU A 7 17.33 16.59 -3.33
N LEU A 8 18.31 16.20 -4.16
CA LEU A 8 18.80 14.82 -4.21
C LEU A 8 19.52 14.43 -2.92
N ALA A 9 20.37 15.31 -2.38
CA ALA A 9 21.02 15.12 -1.08
C ALA A 9 20.03 14.99 0.07
N ALA A 10 18.98 15.81 0.08
CA ALA A 10 17.88 15.70 1.04
C ALA A 10 17.11 14.39 0.86
N GLY A 11 16.90 13.93 -0.37
CA GLY A 11 16.31 12.63 -0.69
C GLY A 11 17.17 11.43 -0.26
N HIS A 12 18.50 11.50 -0.42
CA HIS A 12 19.40 10.46 0.07
C HIS A 12 19.40 10.43 1.60
N LEU A 13 19.58 11.59 2.24
CA LEU A 13 19.65 11.71 3.68
C LEU A 13 18.32 11.28 4.32
N SER A 14 17.19 11.62 3.71
CA SER A 14 15.89 11.16 4.17
C SER A 14 15.72 9.65 4.03
N GLN A 15 16.16 9.03 2.94
CA GLN A 15 16.10 7.58 2.76
C GLN A 15 16.96 6.82 3.78
N TYR A 16 18.19 7.28 4.07
CA TYR A 16 19.05 6.63 5.08
C TYR A 16 18.56 6.84 6.51
N ILE A 17 18.17 8.06 6.86
CA ILE A 17 17.56 8.37 8.16
C ILE A 17 16.27 7.55 8.32
N TYR A 18 15.49 7.41 7.26
CA TYR A 18 14.29 6.60 7.29
C TYR A 18 14.61 5.12 7.50
N ILE A 19 15.53 4.51 6.75
CA ILE A 19 15.87 3.08 6.93
C ILE A 19 16.30 2.82 8.38
N TYR A 20 17.07 3.75 8.96
CA TYR A 20 17.48 3.68 10.36
C TYR A 20 16.30 3.84 11.34
N ILE A 21 15.44 4.84 11.16
CA ILE A 21 14.24 5.08 11.97
C ILE A 21 13.27 3.90 11.84
N TYR A 22 13.08 3.35 10.65
CA TYR A 22 12.22 2.20 10.40
C TYR A 22 12.75 0.95 11.08
N ILE A 23 14.04 0.61 10.94
CA ILE A 23 14.61 -0.56 11.65
C ILE A 23 14.44 -0.38 13.17
N PHE A 24 14.70 0.83 13.68
CA PHE A 24 14.59 1.15 15.09
C PHE A 24 13.14 1.07 15.61
N PHE A 25 12.15 1.64 14.91
CA PHE A 25 10.75 1.67 15.35
C PHE A 25 9.94 0.43 14.95
N PHE A 26 10.33 -0.29 13.90
CA PHE A 26 9.75 -1.59 13.55
C PHE A 26 10.09 -2.64 14.62
N GLN A 27 11.26 -2.53 15.26
CA GLN A 27 11.59 -3.32 16.45
C GLN A 27 10.75 -2.91 17.68
N VAL A 28 10.49 -1.61 17.87
CA VAL A 28 9.71 -1.08 19.01
C VAL A 28 8.20 -1.36 18.88
N SER A 29 7.64 -1.35 17.67
CA SER A 29 6.24 -1.70 17.41
C SER A 29 5.94 -3.20 17.51
N SER A 30 6.96 -4.05 17.75
CA SER A 30 6.78 -5.47 18.10
C SER A 30 6.31 -5.69 19.55
N THR A 31 6.40 -4.66 20.40
CA THR A 31 5.95 -4.71 21.79
C THR A 31 4.58 -4.05 21.99
N LYS A 32 3.53 -4.88 21.88
CA LYS A 32 2.16 -4.75 22.44
C LYS A 32 1.41 -3.42 22.29
N SER A 33 0.15 -3.52 21.84
CA SER A 33 -0.99 -3.14 22.69
C SER A 33 -2.28 -3.86 22.31
N LYS A 34 -2.73 -4.76 23.18
CA LYS A 34 -4.10 -5.31 23.21
C LYS A 34 -4.95 -4.30 23.97
N TYR A 35 -5.81 -3.52 23.35
CA TYR A 35 -6.91 -2.89 24.10
C TYR A 35 -8.23 -2.90 23.36
N ASN A 36 -9.24 -3.29 24.13
CA ASN A 36 -10.62 -3.51 23.77
C ASN A 36 -11.33 -2.14 23.71
N ILE A 37 -12.09 -1.93 22.65
CA ILE A 37 -12.68 -0.65 22.26
C ILE A 37 -13.93 -0.39 23.09
N ASN A 38 -13.93 0.71 23.85
CA ASN A 38 -15.16 1.44 24.15
C ASN A 38 -14.99 2.88 23.67
N LYS A 39 -16.01 3.34 22.94
CA LYS A 39 -16.03 4.53 22.09
C LYS A 39 -15.72 5.85 22.80
N LEU A 40 -15.06 6.70 22.01
CA LEU A 40 -15.12 8.17 21.95
C LEU A 40 -14.20 8.99 22.89
N TRP A 41 -13.38 9.79 22.21
CA TRP A 41 -12.62 10.98 22.63
C TRP A 41 -11.32 10.79 23.42
N ILE A 42 -10.23 11.07 22.70
CA ILE A 42 -8.86 11.36 23.14
C ILE A 42 -8.19 10.21 23.91
N PHE A 43 -7.43 9.40 23.16
CA PHE A 43 -6.49 8.44 23.73
C PHE A 43 -5.35 9.17 24.44
N PHE A 44 -5.57 9.61 25.68
CA PHE A 44 -4.48 9.98 26.57
C PHE A 44 -3.96 8.71 27.22
N THR A 45 -2.83 8.21 26.76
CA THR A 45 -2.13 7.11 27.43
C THR A 45 -1.40 7.60 28.70
N GLY A 46 -1.33 8.92 28.89
CA GLY A 46 -0.59 9.57 29.97
C GLY A 46 0.92 9.68 29.69
N ASN A 47 1.42 9.04 28.63
CA ASN A 47 2.81 9.11 28.19
C ASN A 47 2.92 10.01 26.95
N PHE A 48 3.56 11.17 27.10
CA PHE A 48 3.77 12.15 26.03
C PHE A 48 4.40 11.53 24.77
N LEU A 49 5.39 10.63 24.94
CA LEU A 49 6.07 10.02 23.79
C LEU A 49 5.09 9.16 22.99
N GLN A 50 4.32 8.31 23.66
CA GLN A 50 3.36 7.44 22.98
C GLN A 50 2.29 8.25 22.24
N ASP A 51 1.72 9.26 22.90
CA ASP A 51 0.71 10.14 22.32
C ASP A 51 1.26 10.95 21.13
N PHE A 52 2.53 11.36 21.16
CA PHE A 52 3.20 12.04 20.04
C PHE A 52 3.37 11.11 18.83
N PHE A 53 3.79 9.86 19.05
CA PHE A 53 4.02 8.90 17.97
C PHE A 53 2.71 8.40 17.33
N GLN A 54 1.71 8.06 18.14
CA GLN A 54 0.42 7.52 17.68
C GLN A 54 -0.54 8.61 17.22
N GLY A 55 -0.42 9.81 17.78
CA GLY A 55 -1.38 10.88 17.54
C GLY A 55 -2.62 10.71 18.41
N ARG A 56 -3.20 11.84 18.82
CA ARG A 56 -4.39 11.88 19.67
C ARG A 56 -5.69 12.08 18.90
N GLU A 57 -5.60 12.81 17.79
CA GLU A 57 -6.75 13.24 16.99
C GLU A 57 -6.94 12.32 15.80
N ILE A 58 -8.15 11.79 15.62
CA ILE A 58 -8.48 10.88 14.52
C ILE A 58 -9.03 11.65 13.31
N ASP A 59 -9.79 12.75 13.55
CA ASP A 59 -10.39 13.58 12.50
C ASP A 59 -9.93 15.06 12.58
N PRO A 60 -8.62 15.31 12.36
CA PRO A 60 -8.08 16.67 12.35
C PRO A 60 -8.61 17.48 11.15
N ARG A 61 -9.29 18.60 11.41
CA ARG A 61 -9.81 19.50 10.35
C ARG A 61 -9.28 20.93 10.50
N ILE A 62 -8.85 21.51 9.38
CA ILE A 62 -8.58 22.96 9.27
C ILE A 62 -9.60 23.54 8.30
N GLY A 63 -10.63 24.17 8.86
CA GLY A 63 -11.78 24.65 8.08
C GLY A 63 -12.50 23.50 7.39
N LYS A 64 -12.52 23.50 6.05
CA LYS A 64 -13.13 22.43 5.24
C LYS A 64 -12.15 21.32 4.86
N ILE A 65 -10.87 21.47 5.18
CA ILE A 65 -9.82 20.52 4.79
C ILE A 65 -9.72 19.46 5.88
N ASP A 66 -9.96 18.22 5.47
CA ASP A 66 -9.60 17.02 6.22
C ASP A 66 -8.09 16.82 6.12
N ILE A 67 -7.38 17.01 7.22
CA ILE A 67 -5.90 16.98 7.22
C ILE A 67 -5.41 15.57 6.95
N LYS A 68 -6.14 14.55 7.40
CA LYS A 68 -5.73 13.17 7.27
C LYS A 68 -5.81 12.72 5.82
N GLN A 69 -6.95 12.96 5.18
CA GLN A 69 -7.14 12.71 3.75
C GLN A 69 -6.15 13.54 2.91
N PHE A 70 -5.95 14.81 3.25
CA PHE A 70 -5.00 15.69 2.56
C PHE A 70 -3.57 15.12 2.62
N CYS A 71 -3.10 14.70 3.79
CA CYS A 71 -1.78 14.11 3.94
C CYS A 71 -1.65 12.80 3.15
N MET A 72 -2.61 11.90 3.26
CA MET A 72 -2.58 10.60 2.56
C MET A 72 -2.55 10.76 1.04
N VAL A 73 -3.47 11.54 0.48
CA VAL A 73 -3.65 11.59 -0.98
C VAL A 73 -2.76 12.65 -1.63
N ARG A 74 -2.84 13.89 -1.13
CA ARG A 74 -2.17 15.03 -1.79
C ARG A 74 -0.67 15.04 -1.51
N ILE A 75 -0.26 14.73 -0.27
CA ILE A 75 1.16 14.70 0.08
C ILE A 75 1.77 13.34 -0.23
N GLY A 76 1.13 12.25 0.19
CA GLY A 76 1.59 10.89 -0.05
C GLY A 76 1.56 10.50 -1.53
N PHE A 77 0.38 10.14 -2.05
CA PHE A 77 0.26 9.57 -3.40
C PHE A 77 0.62 10.56 -4.53
N ILE A 78 0.09 11.79 -4.52
CA ILE A 78 0.46 12.77 -5.55
C ILE A 78 1.94 13.15 -5.42
N GLY A 79 2.46 13.29 -4.20
CA GLY A 79 3.88 13.55 -3.97
C GLY A 79 4.77 12.45 -4.54
N TRP A 80 4.40 11.18 -4.36
CA TRP A 80 5.05 10.04 -5.02
C TRP A 80 5.09 10.20 -6.55
N GLY A 81 3.95 10.52 -7.18
CA GLY A 81 3.89 10.76 -8.62
C GLY A 81 4.82 11.91 -9.06
N LEU A 82 4.85 13.02 -8.33
CA LEU A 82 5.69 14.19 -8.63
C LEU A 82 7.19 13.86 -8.52
N VAL A 83 7.60 13.08 -7.53
CA VAL A 83 9.00 12.66 -7.38
C VAL A 83 9.43 11.77 -8.55
N ASN A 84 8.58 10.84 -8.98
CA ASN A 84 8.83 10.00 -10.15
C ASN A 84 9.02 10.82 -11.44
N VAL A 85 8.10 11.75 -11.71
CA VAL A 85 8.21 12.66 -12.86
C VAL A 85 9.49 13.49 -12.77
N SER A 86 9.85 13.95 -11.58
CA SER A 86 11.09 14.70 -11.34
C SER A 86 12.34 13.88 -11.67
N PHE A 87 12.38 12.60 -11.30
CA PHE A 87 13.47 11.70 -11.69
C PHE A 87 13.52 11.45 -13.20
N LEU A 88 12.37 11.20 -13.84
CA LEU A 88 12.31 11.01 -15.29
C LEU A 88 12.80 12.24 -16.06
N MET A 89 12.33 13.44 -15.69
CA MET A 89 12.77 14.69 -16.31
C MET A 89 14.27 14.93 -16.09
N THR A 90 14.79 14.57 -14.92
CA THR A 90 16.22 14.69 -14.62
C THR A 90 17.05 13.76 -15.51
N ASP A 91 16.59 12.53 -15.76
CA ASP A 91 17.26 11.60 -16.67
C ASP A 91 17.25 12.10 -18.12
N ILE A 92 16.08 12.57 -18.60
CA ILE A 92 15.94 13.17 -19.93
C ILE A 92 16.89 14.36 -20.11
N LYS A 93 16.99 15.24 -19.10
CA LYS A 93 17.90 16.40 -19.14
C LYS A 93 19.38 16.00 -19.16
N ARG A 94 19.75 14.89 -18.51
CA ARG A 94 21.16 14.43 -18.43
C ARG A 94 21.56 13.63 -19.67
N ASN A 95 20.69 12.75 -20.15
CA ASN A 95 21.01 11.69 -21.10
C ASN A 95 20.23 11.79 -22.42
N GLY A 96 19.29 12.74 -22.54
CA GLY A 96 18.44 12.94 -23.71
C GLY A 96 17.26 11.96 -23.77
N THR A 97 17.54 10.67 -23.91
CA THR A 97 16.51 9.61 -23.98
C THR A 97 16.53 8.74 -22.73
N PRO A 98 15.38 8.54 -22.06
CA PRO A 98 15.35 7.74 -20.84
C PRO A 98 15.51 6.25 -21.16
N SER A 99 16.13 5.52 -20.23
CA SER A 99 16.22 4.06 -20.36
C SER A 99 14.84 3.41 -20.35
N LEU A 100 14.70 2.28 -21.06
CA LEU A 100 13.45 1.52 -21.09
C LEU A 100 13.02 1.08 -19.68
N SER A 101 14.00 0.73 -18.84
CA SER A 101 13.79 0.35 -17.45
C SER A 101 13.14 1.48 -16.65
N LEU A 102 13.70 2.70 -16.74
CA LEU A 102 13.19 3.85 -16.00
C LEU A 102 11.77 4.20 -16.46
N LEU A 103 11.53 4.14 -17.78
CA LEU A 103 10.21 4.40 -18.33
C LEU A 103 9.17 3.41 -17.79
N LEU A 104 9.46 2.11 -17.78
CA LEU A 104 8.55 1.09 -17.23
C LEU A 104 8.24 1.32 -15.74
N VAL A 105 9.27 1.58 -14.92
CA VAL A 105 9.09 1.85 -13.48
C VAL A 105 8.18 3.05 -13.27
N VAL A 106 8.50 4.19 -13.91
CA VAL A 106 7.74 5.43 -13.73
C VAL A 106 6.32 5.26 -14.25
N THR A 107 6.11 4.60 -15.38
CA THR A 107 4.77 4.34 -15.91
C THR A 107 3.94 3.46 -14.97
N PHE A 108 4.47 2.34 -14.49
CA PHE A 108 3.76 1.46 -13.56
C PHE A 108 3.37 2.19 -12.27
N GLN A 109 4.31 2.93 -11.66
CA GLN A 109 4.03 3.66 -10.43
C GLN A 109 3.04 4.82 -10.65
N LEU A 110 3.10 5.52 -11.78
CA LEU A 110 2.13 6.57 -12.11
C LEU A 110 0.73 6.02 -12.37
N LEU A 111 0.61 4.84 -12.99
CA LEU A 111 -0.69 4.18 -13.15
C LEU A 111 -1.30 3.81 -11.80
N TYR A 112 -0.49 3.30 -10.87
CA TYR A 112 -0.93 3.00 -9.50
C TYR A 112 -1.40 4.27 -8.75
N VAL A 113 -0.62 5.35 -8.82
CA VAL A 113 -0.98 6.65 -8.22
C VAL A 113 -2.25 7.22 -8.86
N LEU A 114 -2.41 7.08 -10.17
CA LEU A 114 -3.59 7.54 -10.88
C LEU A 114 -4.84 6.78 -10.45
N ASP A 115 -4.77 5.45 -10.36
CA ASP A 115 -5.86 4.60 -9.87
C ASP A 115 -6.31 5.04 -8.46
N THR A 116 -5.35 5.28 -7.57
CA THR A 116 -5.63 5.78 -6.21
C THR A 116 -6.28 7.17 -6.22
N CYS A 117 -5.91 8.04 -7.16
CA CYS A 117 -6.54 9.36 -7.30
C CYS A 117 -7.97 9.27 -7.87
N ILE A 118 -8.25 8.27 -8.71
CA ILE A 118 -9.58 8.04 -9.28
C ILE A 118 -10.51 7.48 -8.20
N ASP A 119 -10.06 6.50 -7.42
CA ASP A 119 -10.79 5.89 -6.33
C ASP A 119 -10.39 6.46 -4.95
N GLU A 120 -10.33 7.79 -4.87
CA GLU A 120 -9.91 8.49 -3.64
C GLU A 120 -10.84 8.19 -2.44
N GLU A 121 -12.12 7.89 -2.70
CA GLU A 121 -13.11 7.60 -1.67
C GLU A 121 -12.79 6.33 -0.88
N SER A 122 -12.16 5.33 -1.52
CA SER A 122 -11.78 4.07 -0.89
C SER A 122 -10.89 4.25 0.35
N ILE A 123 -10.06 5.31 0.37
CA ILE A 123 -9.16 5.64 1.47
C ILE A 123 -9.94 5.95 2.76
N LEU A 124 -11.14 6.52 2.64
CA LEU A 124 -11.98 6.89 3.79
C LEU A 124 -12.47 5.67 4.58
N PHE A 125 -12.45 4.48 3.98
CA PHE A 125 -12.85 3.23 4.62
C PHE A 125 -11.67 2.42 5.18
N THR A 126 -10.45 2.93 5.03
CA THR A 126 -9.25 2.27 5.56
C THR A 126 -9.18 2.36 7.08
N LYS A 127 -8.55 1.38 7.70
CA LYS A 127 -8.31 1.38 9.15
C LYS A 127 -7.45 2.57 9.56
N GLU A 128 -6.45 2.85 8.73
CA GLU A 128 -5.52 3.97 8.87
C GLU A 128 -6.30 5.27 8.95
N TYR A 129 -7.35 5.47 8.14
CA TYR A 129 -8.20 6.65 8.18
C TYR A 129 -9.20 6.65 9.34
N THR A 130 -9.82 5.50 9.65
CA THR A 130 -10.96 5.45 10.58
C THR A 130 -10.60 5.23 12.05
N GLU A 131 -9.49 4.55 12.33
CA GLU A 131 -9.14 4.11 13.70
C GLU A 131 -7.87 4.77 14.24
N ASP A 132 -6.89 5.05 13.38
CA ASP A 132 -5.59 5.57 13.83
C ASP A 132 -5.59 7.10 14.04
N GLY A 133 -4.79 7.60 14.98
CA GLY A 133 -4.60 9.04 15.16
C GLY A 133 -3.61 9.64 14.15
N ILE A 134 -3.69 10.95 13.90
CA ILE A 134 -2.64 11.68 13.18
C ILE A 134 -1.44 11.92 14.12
N GLY A 135 -0.50 10.99 14.12
CA GLY A 135 0.73 11.06 14.91
C GLY A 135 1.98 11.24 14.05
N PHE A 136 3.13 11.31 14.71
CA PHE A 136 4.42 11.35 14.02
C PHE A 136 4.61 10.18 13.05
N ILE A 137 4.17 8.96 13.41
CA ILE A 137 4.31 7.77 12.55
C ILE A 137 3.53 7.95 11.24
N MET A 138 2.27 8.38 11.34
CA MET A 138 1.43 8.61 10.16
C MET A 138 2.01 9.73 9.30
N THR A 139 2.35 10.89 9.89
CA THR A 139 2.94 12.01 9.14
C THR A 139 4.25 11.61 8.47
N LEU A 140 5.12 10.87 9.16
CA LEU A 140 6.36 10.37 8.57
C LEU A 140 6.08 9.39 7.41
N GLY A 141 5.08 8.52 7.57
CA GLY A 141 4.61 7.62 6.50
C GLY A 141 4.22 8.39 5.24
N GLU A 142 3.33 9.36 5.37
CA GLU A 142 2.79 10.10 4.21
C GLU A 142 3.81 11.05 3.58
N PHE A 143 4.64 11.73 4.38
CA PHE A 143 5.56 12.75 3.86
C PHE A 143 6.87 12.15 3.36
N MET A 144 7.33 11.06 3.98
CA MET A 144 8.68 10.53 3.73
C MET A 144 8.65 9.16 3.09
N TRP A 145 7.86 8.23 3.62
CA TRP A 145 7.87 6.85 3.11
C TRP A 145 7.21 6.77 1.74
N ILE A 146 5.96 7.20 1.61
CA ILE A 146 5.21 7.08 0.35
C ILE A 146 5.92 7.80 -0.81
N PRO A 147 6.43 9.05 -0.68
CA PRO A 147 7.04 9.73 -1.81
C PRO A 147 8.47 9.29 -2.13
N PHE A 148 9.29 8.94 -1.13
CA PHE A 148 10.73 8.72 -1.33
C PHE A 148 11.14 7.25 -1.28
N PHE A 149 10.43 6.41 -0.52
CA PHE A 149 10.73 4.97 -0.49
C PHE A 149 10.07 4.24 -1.65
N SER A 150 8.84 4.64 -2.04
CA SER A 150 8.18 4.05 -3.21
C SER A 150 8.87 4.40 -4.53
N THR A 151 9.65 5.49 -4.58
CA THR A 151 10.42 5.90 -5.76
C THR A 151 11.85 5.35 -5.80
N LEU A 152 12.20 4.43 -4.91
CA LEU A 152 13.56 3.90 -4.78
C LEU A 152 14.10 3.29 -6.08
N GLN A 153 13.24 2.68 -6.90
CA GLN A 153 13.58 2.08 -8.19
C GLN A 153 13.92 3.13 -9.24
N ALA A 154 13.10 4.18 -9.36
CA ALA A 154 13.35 5.29 -10.27
C ALA A 154 14.62 6.04 -9.87
N TYR A 155 14.78 6.27 -8.56
CA TYR A 155 15.98 6.83 -7.96
C TYR A 155 17.24 5.99 -8.26
N TYR A 156 17.14 4.66 -8.11
CA TYR A 156 18.24 3.73 -8.42
C TYR A 156 18.64 3.80 -9.89
N LEU A 157 17.66 3.75 -10.80
CA LEU A 157 17.89 3.77 -12.24
C LEU A 157 18.45 5.11 -12.73
N LEU A 158 18.11 6.23 -12.06
CA LEU A 158 18.71 7.54 -12.35
C LEU A 158 20.22 7.59 -12.07
N HIS A 159 20.71 6.84 -11.08
CA HIS A 159 22.12 6.81 -10.69
C HIS A 159 22.88 5.64 -11.30
N ARG A 160 22.18 4.55 -11.60
CA ARG A 160 22.71 3.35 -12.24
C ARG A 160 21.81 3.00 -13.43
N PRO A 161 21.95 3.72 -14.55
CA PRO A 161 21.19 3.44 -15.76
C PRO A 161 21.39 1.98 -16.16
N PHE A 162 20.28 1.28 -16.36
CA PHE A 162 20.26 -0.11 -16.80
C PHE A 162 19.29 -0.20 -17.96
N GLN A 163 19.73 -0.78 -19.08
CA GLN A 163 18.87 -1.01 -20.23
C GLN A 163 18.32 -2.44 -20.17
N LEU A 164 17.03 -2.56 -19.90
CA LEU A 164 16.33 -3.84 -19.89
C LEU A 164 16.32 -4.45 -21.30
N CYS A 165 16.59 -5.75 -21.38
CA CYS A 165 16.43 -6.50 -22.62
C CYS A 165 14.95 -6.49 -23.04
N TYR A 166 14.67 -6.24 -24.32
CA TYR A 166 13.30 -6.21 -24.85
C TYR A 166 12.51 -7.49 -24.56
N TRP A 167 13.18 -8.65 -24.52
CA TRP A 167 12.55 -9.95 -24.20
C TRP A 167 12.08 -10.07 -22.75
N ALA A 168 12.64 -9.28 -21.83
CA ALA A 168 12.20 -9.25 -20.44
C ALA A 168 10.95 -8.38 -20.24
N VAL A 169 10.59 -7.53 -21.21
CA VAL A 169 9.43 -6.62 -21.08
C VAL A 169 8.09 -7.35 -21.06
N PRO A 170 7.78 -8.28 -22.00
CA PRO A 170 6.48 -8.97 -22.00
C PRO A 170 6.14 -9.68 -20.69
N PRO A 171 7.03 -10.48 -20.05
CA PRO A 171 6.68 -11.14 -18.79
C PRO A 171 6.52 -10.14 -17.63
N ILE A 172 7.30 -9.06 -17.58
CA ILE A 172 7.16 -8.02 -16.55
C ILE A 172 5.82 -7.28 -16.72
N LEU A 173 5.45 -6.94 -17.95
CA LEU A 173 4.19 -6.28 -18.26
C LEU A 173 3.01 -7.19 -17.92
N LEU A 174 3.09 -8.48 -18.27
CA LEU A 174 2.07 -9.46 -17.93
C LEU A 174 1.90 -9.59 -16.41
N LEU A 175 3.01 -9.61 -15.66
CA LEU A 175 2.99 -9.65 -14.20
C LEU A 175 2.28 -8.40 -13.62
N TYR A 176 2.63 -7.21 -14.13
CA TYR A 176 1.98 -5.96 -13.69
C TYR A 176 0.48 -5.98 -13.99
N LEU A 177 0.09 -6.29 -15.24
CA LEU A 177 -1.30 -6.29 -15.66
C LEU A 177 -2.14 -7.36 -14.94
N ALA A 178 -1.58 -8.55 -14.72
CA ALA A 178 -2.24 -9.58 -13.93
C ALA A 178 -2.41 -9.14 -12.46
N GLY A 179 -1.38 -8.52 -11.88
CA GLY A 179 -1.45 -7.96 -10.52
C GLY A 179 -2.52 -6.88 -10.41
N PHE A 180 -2.52 -5.92 -11.34
CA PHE A 180 -3.51 -4.85 -11.41
C PHE A 180 -4.93 -5.39 -11.60
N ALA A 181 -5.12 -6.37 -12.49
CA ALA A 181 -6.44 -7.00 -12.69
C ALA A 181 -6.94 -7.71 -11.44
N ILE A 182 -6.09 -8.48 -10.74
CA ILE A 182 -6.48 -9.13 -9.48
C ILE A 182 -6.83 -8.07 -8.42
N TYR A 183 -6.00 -7.04 -8.28
CA TYR A 183 -6.22 -5.93 -7.35
C TYR A 183 -7.57 -5.26 -7.60
N TYR A 184 -7.77 -4.75 -8.82
CA TYR A 184 -8.93 -3.96 -9.20
C TYR A 184 -10.22 -4.79 -9.19
N LEU A 185 -10.23 -5.94 -9.88
CA LEU A 185 -11.45 -6.75 -10.03
C LEU A 185 -11.89 -7.38 -8.71
N SER A 186 -10.97 -7.69 -7.80
CA SER A 186 -11.35 -8.16 -6.47
C SER A 186 -11.89 -7.04 -5.58
N GLY A 187 -11.38 -5.81 -5.73
CA GLY A 187 -11.95 -4.60 -5.13
C GLY A 187 -13.39 -4.38 -5.61
N GLU A 188 -13.59 -4.30 -6.93
CA GLU A 188 -14.89 -4.09 -7.57
C GLU A 188 -15.90 -5.16 -7.14
N GLN A 189 -15.51 -6.45 -7.13
CA GLN A 189 -16.39 -7.53 -6.69
C GLN A 189 -16.85 -7.35 -5.23
N LYS A 190 -15.93 -6.98 -4.34
CA LYS A 190 -16.22 -6.80 -2.90
C LYS A 190 -17.13 -5.59 -2.68
N ASP A 191 -16.78 -4.46 -3.27
CA ASP A 191 -17.45 -3.19 -3.01
C ASP A 191 -18.79 -3.12 -3.74
N GLY A 192 -18.86 -3.65 -4.97
CA GLY A 192 -20.11 -3.84 -5.70
C GLY A 192 -21.11 -4.76 -4.99
N TYR A 193 -20.65 -5.90 -4.46
CA TYR A 193 -21.52 -6.77 -3.65
C TYR A 193 -22.00 -6.09 -2.36
N ARG A 194 -21.13 -5.33 -1.68
CA ARG A 194 -21.51 -4.60 -0.45
C ARG A 194 -22.52 -3.49 -0.71
N LEU A 195 -22.44 -2.84 -1.86
CA LEU A 195 -23.35 -1.78 -2.26
C LEU A 195 -24.73 -2.36 -2.62
N ASN A 196 -24.77 -3.39 -3.48
CA ASN A 196 -26.01 -4.03 -3.89
C ASN A 196 -25.84 -5.55 -4.09
N PRO A 197 -26.11 -6.36 -3.05
CA PRO A 197 -26.03 -7.82 -3.16
C PRO A 197 -26.98 -8.44 -4.20
N LYS A 198 -28.04 -7.71 -4.59
CA LYS A 198 -29.06 -8.17 -5.56
C LYS A 198 -28.74 -7.81 -7.00
N ASP A 199 -27.64 -7.10 -7.24
CA ASP A 199 -27.21 -6.77 -8.59
C ASP A 199 -26.99 -8.06 -9.41
N PRO A 200 -27.49 -8.18 -10.65
CA PRO A 200 -27.20 -9.32 -11.52
C PRO A 200 -25.71 -9.67 -11.63
N ALA A 201 -24.82 -8.67 -11.56
CA ALA A 201 -23.38 -8.85 -11.59
C ALA A 201 -22.83 -9.61 -10.37
N TYR A 202 -23.49 -9.56 -9.22
CA TYR A 202 -22.98 -10.11 -7.95
C TYR A 202 -23.92 -11.12 -7.27
N SER A 203 -25.17 -11.20 -7.70
CA SER A 203 -26.22 -12.04 -7.10
C SER A 203 -25.94 -13.54 -7.20
N HIS A 204 -25.11 -13.94 -8.15
CA HIS A 204 -24.67 -15.33 -8.32
C HIS A 204 -23.54 -15.72 -7.37
N LEU A 205 -23.00 -14.79 -6.57
CA LEU A 205 -21.89 -15.05 -5.65
C LEU A 205 -22.39 -15.80 -4.41
N GLU A 206 -21.69 -16.87 -4.06
CA GLU A 206 -21.94 -17.64 -2.86
C GLU A 206 -21.43 -16.88 -1.64
N THR A 207 -22.21 -16.88 -0.57
CA THR A 207 -21.85 -16.23 0.69
C THR A 207 -22.12 -17.10 1.92
N ILE A 208 -21.43 -16.79 3.01
CA ILE A 208 -21.74 -17.31 4.34
C ILE A 208 -22.48 -16.22 5.10
N GLU A 209 -23.69 -16.53 5.56
CA GLU A 209 -24.44 -15.64 6.44
C GLU A 209 -23.74 -15.46 7.78
N THR A 210 -23.73 -14.24 8.29
CA THR A 210 -23.16 -13.94 9.62
C THR A 210 -24.22 -13.34 10.52
N GLY A 211 -24.08 -13.56 11.84
CA GLY A 211 -24.94 -12.94 12.85
C GLY A 211 -24.84 -11.41 12.93
N THR A 212 -23.95 -10.78 12.15
CA THR A 212 -23.78 -9.32 12.11
C THR A 212 -24.59 -8.63 11.01
N GLY A 213 -25.30 -9.41 10.17
CA GLY A 213 -26.05 -8.89 9.02
C GLY A 213 -25.20 -8.56 7.79
N LYS A 214 -23.88 -8.80 7.85
CA LYS A 214 -22.96 -8.69 6.70
C LYS A 214 -22.46 -10.09 6.32
N ASN A 215 -22.78 -10.54 5.11
CA ASN A 215 -22.37 -11.86 4.64
C ASN A 215 -20.90 -11.87 4.17
N LEU A 216 -20.26 -13.02 4.25
CA LEU A 216 -18.88 -13.24 3.79
C LEU A 216 -18.90 -13.88 2.39
N LEU A 217 -18.27 -13.23 1.41
CA LEU A 217 -18.10 -13.78 0.06
C LEU A 217 -17.20 -15.02 0.09
N VAL A 218 -17.66 -16.15 -0.46
CA VAL A 218 -16.89 -17.42 -0.57
C VAL A 218 -16.67 -17.88 -2.01
N SER A 219 -17.04 -17.08 -3.00
CA SER A 219 -16.86 -17.37 -4.43
C SER A 219 -16.16 -16.23 -5.16
N GLY A 220 -15.78 -16.46 -6.42
CA GLY A 220 -14.96 -15.52 -7.20
C GLY A 220 -13.58 -15.32 -6.57
N TRP A 221 -13.10 -14.08 -6.53
CA TRP A 221 -11.76 -13.77 -5.99
C TRP A 221 -11.60 -14.16 -4.53
N PHE A 222 -12.63 -13.91 -3.71
CA PHE A 222 -12.65 -14.27 -2.29
C PHE A 222 -12.91 -15.76 -2.02
N GLY A 223 -13.35 -16.52 -3.03
CA GLY A 223 -13.38 -17.99 -2.96
C GLY A 223 -12.03 -18.64 -3.28
N TRP A 224 -11.19 -17.93 -4.05
CA TRP A 224 -9.86 -18.40 -4.41
C TRP A 224 -8.82 -18.09 -3.33
N LEU A 225 -8.84 -16.88 -2.80
CA LEU A 225 -7.88 -16.37 -1.82
C LEU A 225 -8.61 -15.49 -0.81
N ARG A 226 -8.19 -15.47 0.46
CA ARG A 226 -8.84 -14.59 1.45
C ARG A 226 -8.51 -13.11 1.23
N HIS A 227 -7.33 -12.79 0.71
CA HIS A 227 -6.87 -11.41 0.43
C HIS A 227 -6.34 -11.26 -1.01
N PRO A 228 -7.19 -11.41 -2.04
CA PRO A 228 -6.80 -11.31 -3.46
C PRO A 228 -6.21 -9.95 -3.82
N ASN A 229 -6.78 -8.87 -3.30
CA ASN A 229 -6.29 -7.51 -3.51
C ASN A 229 -4.84 -7.33 -3.02
N TYR A 230 -4.46 -7.96 -1.90
CA TYR A 230 -3.09 -7.91 -1.41
C TYR A 230 -2.12 -8.67 -2.32
N LEU A 231 -2.54 -9.80 -2.89
CA LEU A 231 -1.74 -10.51 -3.90
C LEU A 231 -1.49 -9.64 -5.13
N GLY A 232 -2.54 -8.98 -5.64
CA GLY A 232 -2.42 -8.08 -6.78
C GLY A 232 -1.41 -6.95 -6.54
N ASP A 233 -1.45 -6.36 -5.35
CA ASP A 233 -0.53 -5.29 -4.95
C ASP A 233 0.92 -5.78 -4.83
N ILE A 234 1.14 -6.96 -4.23
CA ILE A 234 2.47 -7.62 -4.16
C ILE A 234 3.03 -7.86 -5.58
N MET A 235 2.19 -8.31 -6.51
CA MET A 235 2.59 -8.57 -7.90
C MET A 235 2.99 -7.28 -8.62
N MET A 236 2.24 -6.18 -8.45
CA MET A 236 2.61 -4.87 -9.01
C MET A 236 3.93 -4.36 -8.42
N HIS A 237 4.12 -4.51 -7.10
CA HIS A 237 5.35 -4.14 -6.42
C HIS A 237 6.58 -4.90 -6.93
N LEU A 238 6.42 -6.19 -7.24
CA LEU A 238 7.46 -6.98 -7.87
C LEU A 238 7.72 -6.51 -9.29
N ALA A 239 6.66 -6.28 -10.07
CA ALA A 239 6.75 -5.94 -11.49
C ALA A 239 7.49 -4.62 -11.75
N TRP A 240 7.32 -3.58 -10.91
CA TRP A 240 8.11 -2.35 -11.06
C TRP A 240 9.50 -2.42 -10.42
N SER A 241 9.86 -3.51 -9.74
CA SER A 241 11.20 -3.71 -9.19
C SER A 241 12.11 -4.49 -10.14
N LEU A 242 11.54 -5.39 -10.94
CA LEU A 242 12.27 -6.20 -11.92
C LEU A 242 13.03 -5.39 -13.00
N PRO A 243 12.54 -4.23 -13.50
CA PRO A 243 13.28 -3.41 -14.46
C PRO A 243 14.62 -2.90 -13.92
N CYS A 244 14.87 -2.93 -12.61
CA CYS A 244 16.15 -2.54 -12.03
C CYS A 244 17.26 -3.60 -12.19
N GLY A 245 16.94 -4.78 -12.73
CA GLY A 245 17.86 -5.90 -12.85
C GLY A 245 18.20 -6.52 -11.50
N PHE A 246 19.28 -7.32 -11.43
CA PHE A 246 19.64 -8.11 -10.24
C PHE A 246 21.01 -7.74 -9.65
N SER A 247 21.57 -6.60 -10.05
CA SER A 247 22.89 -6.15 -9.61
C SER A 247 22.89 -5.55 -8.19
N SER A 248 21.73 -5.19 -7.67
CA SER A 248 21.56 -4.67 -6.31
C SER A 248 20.23 -5.13 -5.74
N TRP A 249 20.21 -5.38 -4.43
CA TRP A 249 19.00 -5.71 -3.68
C TRP A 249 18.20 -4.47 -3.27
N ILE A 250 18.81 -3.27 -3.33
CA ILE A 250 18.19 -2.00 -2.90
C ILE A 250 16.83 -1.74 -3.57
N PRO A 251 16.66 -1.88 -4.90
CA PRO A 251 15.37 -1.64 -5.55
C PRO A 251 14.26 -2.59 -5.11
N TYR A 252 14.62 -3.76 -4.56
CA TYR A 252 13.69 -4.77 -4.07
C TYR A 252 13.28 -4.54 -2.61
N CYS A 253 13.88 -3.58 -1.90
CA CYS A 253 13.48 -3.22 -0.54
C CYS A 253 12.00 -2.79 -0.48
N SER A 254 11.54 -2.04 -1.47
CA SER A 254 10.13 -1.62 -1.60
C SER A 254 9.18 -2.82 -1.69
N PHE A 255 9.50 -3.79 -2.55
CA PHE A 255 8.75 -5.04 -2.69
C PHE A 255 8.74 -5.86 -1.40
N VAL A 256 9.90 -6.04 -0.77
CA VAL A 256 10.02 -6.78 0.50
C VAL A 256 9.24 -6.08 1.63
N SER A 257 9.30 -4.75 1.69
CA SER A 257 8.51 -3.97 2.64
C SER A 257 7.01 -4.13 2.41
N CYS A 258 6.55 -4.03 1.15
CA CYS A 258 5.14 -4.24 0.79
C CYS A 258 4.66 -5.64 1.21
N LEU A 259 5.42 -6.69 0.87
CA LEU A 259 5.11 -8.07 1.26
C LEU A 259 4.98 -8.20 2.78
N ASN A 260 5.90 -7.61 3.56
CA ASN A 260 5.86 -7.67 5.01
C ASN A 260 4.68 -6.90 5.62
N ILE A 261 4.39 -5.71 5.10
CA ILE A 261 3.26 -4.87 5.53
C ILE A 261 1.94 -5.60 5.27
N LEU A 262 1.74 -6.10 4.04
CA LEU A 262 0.51 -6.79 3.67
C LEU A 262 0.34 -8.13 4.38
N ARG A 263 1.45 -8.85 4.65
CA ARG A 263 1.41 -10.04 5.50
C ARG A 263 0.89 -9.73 6.90
N LYS A 264 1.46 -8.71 7.54
CA LYS A 264 1.05 -8.29 8.88
C LYS A 264 -0.41 -7.82 8.87
N ARG A 265 -0.78 -7.03 7.85
CA ARG A 265 -2.15 -6.54 7.68
C ARG A 265 -3.15 -7.67 7.51
N ALA A 266 -2.81 -8.68 6.72
CA ALA A 266 -3.64 -9.88 6.58
C ALA A 266 -3.83 -10.58 7.93
N GLU A 267 -2.78 -10.76 8.72
CA GLU A 267 -2.88 -11.39 10.04
C GLU A 267 -3.76 -10.60 11.02
N GLU A 268 -3.64 -9.27 11.04
CA GLU A 268 -4.52 -8.39 11.81
C GLU A 268 -5.98 -8.52 11.38
N THR A 269 -6.23 -8.49 10.07
CA THR A 269 -7.56 -8.59 9.48
C THR A 269 -8.20 -9.95 9.77
N GLU A 270 -7.43 -11.04 9.68
CA GLU A 270 -7.87 -12.40 10.02
C GLU A 270 -8.29 -12.51 11.48
N LYS A 271 -7.52 -11.89 12.38
CA LYS A 271 -7.84 -11.88 13.81
C LYS A 271 -9.11 -11.08 14.09
N GLU A 272 -9.24 -9.89 13.51
CA GLU A 272 -10.44 -9.05 13.66
C GLU A 272 -11.68 -9.74 13.09
N CYS A 273 -11.56 -10.40 11.94
CA CYS A 273 -12.66 -11.16 11.34
C CYS A 273 -13.02 -12.40 12.18
N ALA A 274 -12.04 -13.07 12.78
CA ALA A 274 -12.29 -14.19 13.69
C ALA A 274 -13.03 -13.74 14.95
N GLU A 275 -12.65 -12.61 15.53
CA GLU A 275 -13.31 -12.01 16.70
C GLU A 275 -14.73 -11.53 16.35
N LYS A 276 -14.93 -10.95 15.17
CA LYS A 276 -16.20 -10.38 14.74
C LYS A 276 -17.23 -11.40 14.26
N TYR A 277 -16.82 -12.39 13.45
CA TYR A 277 -17.74 -13.32 12.79
C TYR A 277 -17.71 -14.74 13.39
N GLY A 278 -16.76 -15.05 14.28
CA GLY A 278 -16.74 -16.29 15.05
C GLY A 278 -16.82 -17.56 14.19
N LEU A 279 -17.89 -18.35 14.36
CA LEU A 279 -18.09 -19.61 13.64
C LEU A 279 -18.20 -19.43 12.12
N ALA A 280 -18.81 -18.33 11.64
CA ALA A 280 -18.90 -18.05 10.22
C ALA A 280 -17.51 -17.81 9.60
N TRP A 281 -16.60 -17.17 10.34
CA TRP A 281 -15.19 -17.03 9.92
C TRP A 281 -14.46 -18.37 9.88
N LYS A 282 -14.68 -19.24 10.87
CA LYS A 282 -14.08 -20.58 10.86
C LYS A 282 -14.52 -21.39 9.64
N GLU A 283 -15.80 -21.32 9.28
CA GLU A 283 -16.32 -21.96 8.07
C GLU A 283 -15.74 -21.33 6.80
N TYR A 284 -15.60 -20.00 6.77
CA TYR A 284 -14.92 -19.28 5.69
C TYR A 284 -13.49 -19.79 5.48
N CYS A 285 -12.68 -19.83 6.55
CA CYS A 285 -11.31 -20.34 6.50
C CYS A 285 -11.20 -21.81 6.10
N ARG A 286 -12.24 -22.62 6.39
CA ARG A 286 -12.30 -24.03 5.97
C ARG A 286 -12.47 -24.16 4.46
N ARG A 287 -13.28 -23.31 3.84
CA ARG A 287 -13.53 -23.29 2.39
C ARG A 287 -12.37 -22.66 1.63
N VAL A 288 -11.95 -21.48 2.05
CA VAL A 288 -10.91 -20.68 1.39
C VAL A 288 -9.64 -20.82 2.19
N LYS A 289 -8.75 -21.75 1.83
CA LYS A 289 -7.62 -22.15 2.67
C LYS A 289 -6.47 -21.15 2.69
N TYR A 290 -6.19 -20.49 1.57
CA TYR A 290 -5.01 -19.64 1.37
C TYR A 290 -5.27 -18.18 1.77
N LYS A 291 -4.31 -17.54 2.44
CA LYS A 291 -4.39 -16.13 2.86
C LYS A 291 -4.00 -15.17 1.75
N LEU A 292 -2.78 -15.34 1.22
CA LEU A 292 -2.05 -14.34 0.46
C LEU A 292 -1.36 -14.94 -0.77
N LEU A 293 -0.79 -16.14 -0.65
CA LEU A 293 -0.12 -16.81 -1.75
C LEU A 293 -0.83 -18.14 -2.02
N PRO A 294 -1.49 -18.30 -3.17
CA PRO A 294 -2.20 -19.53 -3.47
C PRO A 294 -1.21 -20.70 -3.42
N TYR A 295 -1.63 -21.80 -2.80
CA TYR A 295 -0.83 -23.02 -2.62
C TYR A 295 0.42 -22.89 -1.74
N VAL A 296 0.64 -21.74 -1.09
CA VAL A 296 1.79 -21.51 -0.19
C VAL A 296 1.34 -21.02 1.18
N TYR A 297 0.59 -19.91 1.24
CA TYR A 297 0.21 -19.22 2.47
C TYR A 297 -1.21 -18.65 2.41
#